data_AF-A0A8H3E0X1-F1
#
_entry.id   AF-A0A8H3E0X1-F1
#
_cell.length_a   1.000
_cell.length_b   1.000
_cell.length_c   1.000
_cell.angle_alpha   90.00
_cell.angle_beta   90.00
_cell.angle_gamma   90.00
#
_symmetry.space_group_name_H-M   'P 1'
#
loop_
_entity.id
_entity.type
_entity.pdbx_description
1 polymer ?
#
loop_
_entity_poly.entity_id
_entity_poly.type
_entity_poly.pdbx_seq_one_letter_code
_entity_poly.pdbx_strand_id
1 'polypeptide(L)'
;MSGQYMETVGWLSANLDGVKNSTEPIQFSRRYLDANRNTYQFHSKNYGFDTTKGKQITHGMNQLAKDWNLTQVWGHTPQDYYLDRVEYPNNSSLLNLVAEQVFPAALAAANPERAKLPHTTIIDTGSQRFDLYSGPFTRNDQFIVSPYSNVVVYMTVPAGIAKQIVGQLNGGTTVKRSEDLEDYARGEIAARFGKWKREQYDAHFDARKDQGLTLGYVTTDSCPGVGDDIVHEPVATYAIPKYISLPFPSDIADDTLVDAIFFDFYQNKVISIVNSLGGGGKNYTTNDVKGWGVDKPLVTSAIYEPFVKGAWA
;
A
#
# COMPACT_ATOMS: atom_id res chain seq x y z
N MET A 1 15.80 5.65 11.39
CA MET A 1 14.45 5.79 10.81
C MET A 1 13.44 5.39 11.88
N SER A 2 12.25 5.99 11.89
CA SER A 2 11.29 5.87 12.99
C SER A 2 9.92 5.40 12.48
N GLY A 3 9.91 4.29 11.74
CA GLY A 3 8.70 3.66 11.24
C GLY A 3 7.88 4.49 10.25
N GLN A 4 6.57 4.23 10.22
CA GLN A 4 5.57 4.84 9.34
C GLN A 4 4.25 5.06 10.09
N TYR A 5 3.32 5.78 9.47
CA TYR A 5 1.89 5.86 9.87
C TYR A 5 1.58 6.21 11.33
N MET A 6 2.48 6.94 12.00
CA MET A 6 2.38 7.21 13.43
C MET A 6 2.27 5.91 14.26
N GLU A 7 2.95 4.85 13.84
CA GLU A 7 3.10 3.60 14.59
C GLU A 7 4.29 3.66 15.56
N THR A 8 5.28 4.49 15.25
CA THR A 8 6.54 4.57 16.00
C THR A 8 6.94 6.01 16.28
N VAL A 9 7.30 6.31 17.53
CA VAL A 9 8.03 7.52 17.93
C VAL A 9 9.49 7.13 18.18
N GLY A 10 10.39 7.62 17.33
CA GLY A 10 11.82 7.39 17.51
C GLY A 10 12.40 8.27 18.61
N TRP A 11 13.17 7.67 19.50
CA TRP A 11 13.90 8.34 20.58
C TRP A 11 15.39 8.08 20.46
N LEU A 12 16.20 9.12 20.65
CA LEU A 12 17.65 9.03 20.72
C LEU A 12 18.18 10.00 21.78
N SER A 13 19.12 9.54 22.59
CA SER A 13 19.93 10.40 23.46
C SER A 13 21.41 10.16 23.19
N ALA A 14 22.22 11.20 23.28
CA ALA A 14 23.66 11.13 23.05
C ALA A 14 24.41 11.82 24.17
N ASN A 15 25.54 11.25 24.59
CA ASN A 15 26.46 11.91 25.49
C ASN A 15 27.44 12.76 24.66
N LEU A 16 27.37 14.08 24.85
CA LEU A 16 28.20 15.05 24.14
C LEU A 16 29.37 15.56 24.99
N ASP A 17 29.53 15.06 26.21
CA ASP A 17 30.66 15.40 27.06
C ASP A 17 31.95 14.79 26.53
N GLY A 18 33.05 15.53 26.57
CA GLY A 18 34.38 15.04 26.19
C GLY A 18 34.62 14.82 24.69
N VAL A 19 33.61 15.00 23.82
CA VAL A 19 33.77 14.87 22.35
C VAL A 19 34.05 16.20 21.64
N LYS A 20 34.07 17.31 22.37
CA LYS A 20 34.46 18.63 21.84
C LYS A 20 35.94 18.59 21.44
N ASN A 21 36.22 18.60 20.13
CA ASN A 21 37.54 18.42 19.51
C ASN A 21 38.09 16.98 19.51
N SER A 22 37.23 15.98 19.68
CA SER A 22 37.59 14.57 19.54
C SER A 22 37.11 14.00 18.20
N THR A 23 37.81 13.00 17.67
CA THR A 23 37.36 12.17 16.53
C THR A 23 36.71 10.87 16.99
N GLU A 24 36.60 10.63 18.30
CA GLU A 24 35.97 9.44 18.85
C GLU A 24 34.46 9.38 18.53
N PRO A 25 33.89 8.19 18.32
CA PRO A 25 32.46 8.04 18.09
C PRO A 25 31.63 8.57 19.27
N ILE A 26 30.59 9.37 18.97
CA ILE A 26 29.62 9.82 19.97
C ILE A 26 28.86 8.60 20.49
N GLN A 27 28.85 8.42 21.80
CA GLN A 27 28.05 7.39 22.44
C GLN A 27 26.58 7.84 22.48
N PHE A 28 25.69 7.00 21.96
CA PHE A 28 24.25 7.26 21.95
C PHE A 28 23.45 6.02 22.34
N SER A 29 22.22 6.25 22.77
CA SER A 29 21.21 5.23 22.99
C SER A 29 19.97 5.55 22.17
N ARG A 30 19.24 4.52 21.74
CA ARG A 30 18.04 4.64 20.91
C ARG A 30 16.90 3.76 21.42
N ARG A 31 15.68 4.24 21.21
CA ARG A 31 14.44 3.48 21.41
C ARG A 31 13.43 3.74 20.28
N TYR A 32 12.69 2.73 19.91
CA TYR A 32 11.50 2.84 19.05
C TYR A 32 10.30 2.65 19.95
N LEU A 33 9.56 3.73 20.17
CA LEU A 33 8.41 3.73 21.07
C LEU A 33 7.16 3.45 20.28
N ASP A 34 6.37 2.47 20.70
CA ASP A 34 5.03 2.29 20.16
C ASP A 34 4.20 3.54 20.37
N ALA A 35 3.52 3.99 19.32
CA ALA A 35 2.79 5.24 19.33
C ALA A 35 1.40 5.13 19.99
N ASN A 36 1.36 4.68 21.25
CA ASN A 36 0.14 4.50 22.02
C ASN A 36 0.21 5.18 23.39
N ARG A 37 -0.96 5.39 24.01
CA ARG A 37 -1.07 6.09 25.30
C ARG A 37 -0.34 5.35 26.43
N ASN A 38 -0.36 4.01 26.45
CA ASN A 38 0.27 3.22 27.51
C ASN A 38 1.80 3.43 27.49
N THR A 39 2.40 3.39 26.30
CA THR A 39 3.82 3.69 26.07
C THR A 39 4.16 5.09 26.57
N TYR A 40 3.39 6.10 26.17
CA TYR A 40 3.68 7.48 26.58
C TYR A 40 3.53 7.70 28.09
N GLN A 41 2.54 7.06 28.73
CA GLN A 41 2.35 7.11 30.18
C GLN A 41 3.51 6.45 30.92
N PHE A 42 3.95 5.29 30.44
CA PHE A 42 5.09 4.56 31.01
C PHE A 42 6.36 5.42 31.00
N HIS A 43 6.74 5.99 29.85
CA HIS A 43 7.97 6.76 29.74
C HIS A 43 7.91 8.15 30.37
N SER A 44 6.72 8.77 30.45
CA SER A 44 6.55 10.07 31.12
C SER A 44 6.45 9.96 32.65
N LYS A 45 6.18 8.76 33.18
CA LYS A 45 5.92 8.52 34.61
C LYS A 45 4.82 9.41 35.19
N ASN A 46 3.87 9.84 34.36
CA ASN A 46 2.81 10.77 34.75
C ASN A 46 1.43 10.08 34.78
N TYR A 47 0.89 9.92 35.99
CA TYR A 47 -0.45 9.37 36.21
C TYR A 47 -1.58 10.33 35.78
N GLY A 48 -1.31 11.64 35.71
CA GLY A 48 -2.18 12.68 35.14
C GLY A 48 -1.75 13.07 33.72
N PHE A 49 -1.63 12.07 32.85
CA PHE A 49 -1.00 12.20 31.52
C PHE A 49 -1.64 13.23 30.60
N ASP A 50 -2.98 13.32 30.60
CA ASP A 50 -3.70 14.16 29.64
C ASP A 50 -3.64 15.65 30.04
N THR A 51 -3.08 16.48 29.17
CA THR A 51 -3.05 17.94 29.35
C THR A 51 -4.30 18.61 28.77
N THR A 52 -4.64 19.80 29.26
CA THR A 52 -5.73 20.62 28.69
C THR A 52 -5.53 20.86 27.19
N LYS A 53 -4.30 21.19 26.78
CA LYS A 53 -3.95 21.37 25.36
C LYS A 53 -4.13 20.08 24.55
N GLY A 54 -3.69 18.93 25.08
CA GLY A 54 -3.87 17.63 24.42
C GLY A 54 -5.35 17.31 24.17
N LYS A 55 -6.20 17.51 25.18
CA LYS A 55 -7.66 17.32 25.07
C LYS A 55 -8.29 18.24 24.02
N GLN A 56 -7.83 19.51 23.95
CA GLN A 56 -8.30 20.46 22.93
C GLN A 56 -7.91 20.01 21.51
N ILE A 57 -6.69 19.50 21.31
CA ILE A 57 -6.26 18.94 20.02
C ILE A 57 -7.13 17.75 19.63
N THR A 58 -7.34 16.80 20.54
CA THR A 58 -8.21 15.63 20.29
C THR A 58 -9.63 16.05 19.92
N HIS A 59 -10.20 17.05 20.62
CA HIS A 59 -11.51 17.57 20.28
C HIS A 59 -11.55 18.19 18.87
N GLY A 60 -10.54 19.01 18.52
CA GLY A 60 -10.43 19.61 17.19
C GLY A 60 -10.29 18.57 16.07
N MET A 61 -9.50 17.52 16.28
CA MET A 61 -9.38 16.40 15.32
C MET A 61 -10.70 15.66 15.14
N ASN A 62 -11.43 15.39 16.23
CA ASN A 62 -12.74 14.75 16.16
C ASN A 62 -13.78 15.62 15.44
N GLN A 63 -13.71 16.94 15.62
CA GLN A 63 -14.59 17.86 14.90
C GLN A 63 -14.26 17.89 13.41
N LEU A 64 -12.98 17.96 13.04
CA LEU A 64 -12.54 17.91 11.65
C LEU A 64 -12.99 16.62 10.95
N ALA A 65 -12.86 15.47 11.62
CA ALA A 65 -13.30 14.19 11.08
C ALA A 65 -14.81 14.17 10.80
N LYS A 66 -15.62 14.81 11.65
CA LYS A 66 -17.07 14.96 11.43
C LYS A 66 -17.37 15.92 10.28
N ASP A 67 -16.73 17.09 10.26
CA ASP A 67 -16.97 18.12 9.23
C ASP A 67 -16.66 17.60 7.81
N TRP A 68 -15.70 16.67 7.71
CA TRP A 68 -15.31 16.02 6.45
C TRP A 68 -16.02 14.68 6.19
N ASN A 69 -16.99 14.30 7.05
CA ASN A 69 -17.71 13.03 6.99
C ASN A 69 -16.79 11.80 6.93
N LEU A 70 -15.61 11.85 7.57
CA LEU A 70 -14.64 10.74 7.56
C LEU A 70 -15.19 9.50 8.28
N THR A 71 -16.05 9.69 9.28
CA THR A 71 -16.68 8.58 10.04
C THR A 71 -17.97 8.05 9.39
N GLN A 72 -18.33 8.50 8.20
CA GLN A 72 -19.51 7.99 7.49
C GLN A 72 -19.27 6.53 7.09
N VAL A 73 -20.11 5.62 7.56
CA VAL A 73 -20.09 4.20 7.20
C VAL A 73 -20.77 3.99 5.85
N TRP A 74 -20.15 3.22 4.96
CA TRP A 74 -20.70 2.82 3.66
C TRP A 74 -21.11 1.35 3.59
N GLY A 75 -20.59 0.52 4.48
CA GLY A 75 -20.90 -0.92 4.57
C GLY A 75 -20.08 -1.57 5.69
N HIS A 76 -20.09 -2.89 5.75
CA HIS A 76 -19.36 -3.67 6.76
C HIS A 76 -18.47 -4.73 6.10
N THR A 77 -17.16 -4.58 6.24
CA THR A 77 -16.17 -5.54 5.79
C THR A 77 -16.37 -6.87 6.55
N PRO A 78 -16.58 -8.01 5.87
CA PRO A 78 -16.95 -9.27 6.52
C PRO A 78 -15.80 -9.99 7.22
N GLN A 79 -14.55 -9.68 6.86
CA GLN A 79 -13.33 -10.27 7.39
C GLN A 79 -12.15 -9.32 7.17
N ASP A 80 -11.01 -9.62 7.79
CA ASP A 80 -9.78 -8.89 7.52
C ASP A 80 -9.20 -9.28 6.15
N TYR A 81 -8.72 -8.27 5.42
CA TYR A 81 -7.97 -8.42 4.19
C TYR A 81 -6.61 -7.74 4.35
N TYR A 82 -5.55 -8.52 4.25
CA TYR A 82 -4.19 -8.06 4.50
C TYR A 82 -3.46 -7.71 3.21
N LEU A 83 -2.75 -6.59 3.22
CA LEU A 83 -1.94 -6.12 2.10
C LEU A 83 -0.76 -7.06 1.84
N ASP A 84 -0.01 -7.40 2.90
CA ASP A 84 1.18 -8.24 2.79
C ASP A 84 1.34 -9.28 3.92
N ARG A 85 0.32 -9.50 4.77
CA ARG A 85 0.39 -10.49 5.87
C ARG A 85 -0.02 -11.91 5.48
N VAL A 86 -0.46 -12.11 4.25
CA VAL A 86 -0.72 -13.41 3.63
C VAL A 86 -0.16 -13.41 2.22
N GLU A 87 0.16 -14.58 1.68
CA GLU A 87 0.59 -14.71 0.29
C GLU A 87 -0.52 -14.25 -0.67
N TYR A 88 -0.16 -13.56 -1.74
CA TYR A 88 -1.07 -13.37 -2.88
C TYR A 88 -1.03 -14.65 -3.75
N PRO A 89 -2.18 -15.21 -4.20
CA PRO A 89 -3.54 -14.66 -4.16
C PRO A 89 -4.46 -15.34 -3.11
N ASN A 90 -4.06 -15.38 -1.83
CA ASN A 90 -4.92 -15.91 -0.77
C ASN A 90 -6.26 -15.14 -0.67
N ASN A 91 -7.35 -15.81 -0.24
CA ASN A 91 -8.66 -15.19 -0.07
C ASN A 91 -8.69 -14.02 0.93
N SER A 92 -7.80 -14.01 1.92
CA SER A 92 -7.61 -12.90 2.86
C SER A 92 -6.60 -11.86 2.35
N SER A 93 -6.14 -11.95 1.10
CA SER A 93 -5.28 -10.92 0.50
C SER A 93 -6.13 -9.74 0.03
N LEU A 94 -5.78 -8.53 0.46
CA LEU A 94 -6.36 -7.29 -0.03
C LEU A 94 -6.16 -7.15 -1.54
N LEU A 95 -4.99 -7.54 -2.06
CA LEU A 95 -4.69 -7.47 -3.48
C LEU A 95 -5.59 -8.39 -4.30
N ASN A 96 -5.91 -9.57 -3.76
CA ASN A 96 -6.87 -10.49 -4.38
C ASN A 96 -8.29 -9.90 -4.38
N LEU A 97 -8.75 -9.37 -3.25
CA LEU A 97 -10.04 -8.67 -3.17
C LEU A 97 -10.13 -7.50 -4.18
N VAL A 98 -9.06 -6.73 -4.29
CA VAL A 98 -8.99 -5.56 -5.17
C VAL A 98 -9.08 -5.96 -6.64
N ALA A 99 -8.33 -6.98 -7.05
CA ALA A 99 -8.35 -7.47 -8.42
C ALA A 99 -9.69 -8.15 -8.77
N GLU A 100 -10.19 -9.03 -7.91
CA GLU A 100 -11.36 -9.88 -8.24
C GLU A 100 -12.70 -9.19 -8.06
N GLN A 101 -12.80 -8.17 -7.19
CA GLN A 101 -14.10 -7.62 -6.79
C GLN A 101 -14.15 -6.08 -6.83
N VAL A 102 -13.21 -5.40 -6.16
CA VAL A 102 -13.27 -3.94 -5.99
C VAL A 102 -13.13 -3.22 -7.34
N PHE A 103 -12.09 -3.54 -8.12
CA PHE A 103 -11.90 -2.91 -9.43
C PHE A 103 -13.04 -3.23 -10.40
N PRO A 104 -13.47 -4.49 -10.59
CA PRO A 104 -14.63 -4.81 -11.43
C PRO A 104 -15.85 -3.96 -11.11
N ALA A 105 -16.22 -3.85 -9.83
CA ALA A 105 -17.36 -3.05 -9.40
C ALA A 105 -17.17 -1.56 -9.69
N ALA A 106 -15.97 -1.02 -9.43
CA ALA A 106 -15.65 0.39 -9.73
C ALA A 106 -15.69 0.70 -11.23
N LEU A 107 -15.15 -0.19 -12.07
CA LEU A 107 -15.16 -0.05 -13.52
C LEU A 107 -16.58 -0.10 -14.08
N ALA A 108 -17.39 -1.04 -13.59
CA ALA A 108 -18.80 -1.19 -13.97
C ALA A 108 -19.63 0.02 -13.56
N ALA A 109 -19.38 0.60 -12.38
CA ALA A 109 -20.07 1.82 -11.93
C ALA A 109 -19.66 3.06 -12.74
N ALA A 110 -18.39 3.17 -13.14
CA ALA A 110 -17.87 4.34 -13.84
C ALA A 110 -18.11 4.33 -15.36
N ASN A 111 -18.21 3.14 -15.97
CA ASN A 111 -18.46 2.97 -17.40
C ASN A 111 -19.18 1.63 -17.70
N PRO A 112 -20.51 1.55 -17.45
CA PRO A 112 -21.24 0.29 -17.46
C PRO A 112 -21.21 -0.47 -18.80
N GLU A 113 -21.34 0.24 -19.92
CA GLU A 113 -21.36 -0.40 -21.24
C GLU A 113 -19.99 -0.91 -21.65
N ARG A 114 -18.92 -0.16 -21.34
CA ARG A 114 -17.56 -0.56 -21.67
C ARG A 114 -17.03 -1.67 -20.77
N ALA A 115 -17.42 -1.68 -19.50
CA ALA A 115 -17.06 -2.76 -18.56
C ALA A 115 -17.57 -4.15 -19.00
N LYS A 116 -18.56 -4.23 -19.90
CA LYS A 116 -19.01 -5.50 -20.50
C LYS A 116 -18.08 -6.01 -21.61
N LEU A 117 -17.22 -5.16 -22.15
CA LEU A 117 -16.25 -5.56 -23.18
C LEU A 117 -15.08 -6.29 -22.54
N PRO A 118 -14.40 -7.19 -23.27
CA PRO A 118 -13.20 -7.84 -22.77
C PRO A 118 -12.11 -6.84 -22.39
N HIS A 119 -11.60 -6.96 -21.17
CA HIS A 119 -10.57 -6.08 -20.65
C HIS A 119 -9.69 -6.79 -19.63
N THR A 120 -8.54 -6.19 -19.36
CA THR A 120 -7.69 -6.52 -18.22
C THR A 120 -7.30 -5.23 -17.54
N THR A 121 -7.28 -5.20 -16.20
CA THR A 121 -6.70 -4.06 -15.47
C THR A 121 -5.41 -4.48 -14.85
N ILE A 122 -4.37 -3.70 -15.13
CA ILE A 122 -3.08 -3.78 -14.47
C ILE A 122 -3.14 -2.82 -13.28
N ILE A 123 -2.82 -3.33 -12.10
CA ILE A 123 -2.90 -2.62 -10.84
C ILE A 123 -1.50 -2.55 -10.26
N ASP A 124 -0.99 -1.34 -10.02
CA ASP A 124 0.19 -1.16 -9.18
C ASP A 124 -0.20 -1.43 -7.73
N THR A 125 0.40 -2.45 -7.11
CA THR A 125 0.05 -2.86 -5.74
C THR A 125 0.41 -1.80 -4.72
N GLY A 126 1.40 -0.96 -5.00
CA GLY A 126 1.79 0.19 -4.19
C GLY A 126 0.71 1.28 -4.11
N SER A 127 -0.34 1.20 -4.94
CA SER A 127 -1.52 2.05 -4.81
C SER A 127 -2.33 1.77 -3.54
N GLN A 128 -2.21 0.56 -2.98
CA GLN A 128 -2.83 0.15 -1.72
C GLN A 128 -1.82 0.31 -0.58
N ARG A 129 -2.22 0.96 0.53
CA ARG A 129 -1.29 1.46 1.56
C ARG A 129 -1.49 0.87 2.94
N PHE A 130 -2.59 0.17 3.17
CA PHE A 130 -2.89 -0.40 4.47
C PHE A 130 -3.78 -1.63 4.34
N ASP A 131 -3.80 -2.45 5.40
CA ASP A 131 -4.75 -3.54 5.53
C ASP A 131 -6.19 -3.00 5.63
N LEU A 132 -7.15 -3.84 5.27
CA LEU A 132 -8.56 -3.56 5.40
C LEU A 132 -9.17 -4.50 6.45
N TYR A 133 -9.50 -3.96 7.62
CA TYR A 133 -10.04 -4.76 8.72
C TYR A 133 -11.54 -4.98 8.62
N SER A 134 -11.98 -6.09 9.23
CA SER A 134 -13.39 -6.41 9.44
C SER A 134 -14.11 -5.35 10.26
N GLY A 135 -15.42 -5.21 10.03
CA GLY A 135 -16.27 -4.23 10.70
C GLY A 135 -16.64 -3.04 9.81
N PRO A 136 -17.04 -1.89 10.39
CA PRO A 136 -17.55 -0.76 9.63
C PRO A 136 -16.51 -0.22 8.64
N PHE A 137 -16.84 -0.21 7.35
CA PHE A 137 -16.07 0.47 6.31
C PHE A 137 -16.52 1.92 6.22
N THR A 138 -15.64 2.84 6.56
CA THR A 138 -15.92 4.28 6.55
C THR A 138 -15.30 4.98 5.34
N ARG A 139 -15.74 6.21 5.09
CA ARG A 139 -15.08 7.11 4.14
C ARG A 139 -13.59 7.28 4.43
N ASN A 140 -13.19 7.28 5.70
CA ASN A 140 -11.79 7.36 6.08
C ASN A 140 -10.99 6.13 5.64
N ASP A 141 -11.57 4.93 5.78
CA ASP A 141 -10.91 3.67 5.42
C ASP A 141 -10.57 3.62 3.93
N GLN A 142 -11.41 4.18 3.07
CA GLN A 142 -11.09 4.34 1.65
C GLN A 142 -9.78 5.10 1.43
N PHE A 143 -9.55 6.19 2.17
CA PHE A 143 -8.33 7.00 2.03
C PHE A 143 -7.12 6.35 2.72
N ILE A 144 -7.32 5.61 3.80
CA ILE A 144 -6.27 4.84 4.45
C ILE A 144 -5.76 3.74 3.51
N VAL A 145 -6.67 3.01 2.88
CA VAL A 145 -6.34 1.86 2.05
C VAL A 145 -5.87 2.30 0.66
N SER A 146 -6.55 3.25 0.00
CA SER A 146 -6.22 3.73 -1.35
C SER A 146 -6.21 5.27 -1.41
N PRO A 147 -5.11 5.94 -1.02
CA PRO A 147 -5.07 7.39 -0.88
C PRO A 147 -4.87 8.14 -2.19
N TYR A 148 -4.29 7.50 -3.21
CA TYR A 148 -3.90 8.20 -4.43
C TYR A 148 -5.09 8.47 -5.32
N SER A 149 -5.08 9.63 -5.98
CA SER A 149 -6.08 10.01 -6.98
C SER A 149 -5.57 9.79 -8.41
N ASN A 150 -4.85 8.68 -8.64
CA ASN A 150 -4.39 8.32 -9.98
C ASN A 150 -5.60 8.06 -10.87
N VAL A 151 -5.59 8.59 -12.09
CA VAL A 151 -6.70 8.42 -13.02
C VAL A 151 -6.62 7.03 -13.65
N VAL A 152 -7.74 6.31 -13.61
CA VAL A 152 -7.89 5.03 -14.29
C VAL A 152 -8.11 5.31 -15.77
N VAL A 153 -7.19 4.81 -16.59
CA VAL A 153 -7.14 5.01 -18.03
C VAL A 153 -7.09 3.66 -18.75
N TYR A 154 -7.33 3.65 -20.05
CA TYR A 154 -7.20 2.46 -20.87
C TYR A 154 -6.67 2.79 -22.27
N MET A 155 -6.19 1.76 -22.95
CA MET A 155 -6.03 1.75 -24.41
C MET A 155 -6.40 0.37 -24.96
N THR A 156 -6.94 0.36 -26.19
CA THR A 156 -7.38 -0.87 -26.84
C THR A 156 -6.22 -1.51 -27.61
N VAL A 157 -5.89 -2.77 -27.30
CA VAL A 157 -4.76 -3.54 -27.84
C VAL A 157 -5.18 -4.97 -28.18
N PRO A 158 -4.45 -5.69 -29.03
CA PRO A 158 -4.64 -7.13 -29.20
C PRO A 158 -4.47 -7.90 -27.89
N ALA A 159 -5.31 -8.89 -27.64
CA ALA A 159 -5.30 -9.70 -26.42
C ALA A 159 -3.95 -10.39 -26.18
N GLY A 160 -3.28 -10.85 -27.23
CA GLY A 160 -1.95 -11.47 -27.14
C GLY A 160 -0.88 -10.52 -26.56
N ILE A 161 -1.03 -9.21 -26.79
CA ILE A 161 -0.18 -8.18 -26.18
C ILE A 161 -0.63 -7.92 -24.75
N ALA A 162 -1.94 -7.73 -24.51
CA ALA A 162 -2.49 -7.44 -23.18
C ALA A 162 -2.06 -8.48 -22.14
N LYS A 163 -2.11 -9.77 -22.49
CA LYS A 163 -1.69 -10.92 -21.64
C LYS A 163 -0.23 -10.82 -21.15
N GLN A 164 0.63 -10.10 -21.88
CA GLN A 164 2.06 -10.01 -21.58
C GLN A 164 2.44 -8.77 -20.77
N ILE A 165 1.59 -7.74 -20.71
CA ILE A 165 1.95 -6.44 -20.12
C ILE A 165 2.38 -6.57 -18.66
N VAL A 166 1.59 -7.26 -17.82
CA VAL A 166 1.90 -7.43 -16.39
C VAL A 166 3.21 -8.20 -16.17
N GLY A 167 3.47 -9.21 -17.01
CA GLY A 167 4.72 -9.97 -17.00
C GLY A 167 5.92 -9.11 -17.36
N GLN A 168 5.80 -8.24 -18.36
CA GLN A 168 6.86 -7.29 -18.74
C GLN A 168 7.07 -6.20 -17.68
N LEU A 169 6.02 -5.75 -17.00
CA LEU A 169 6.11 -4.77 -15.92
C LEU A 169 6.85 -5.32 -14.69
N ASN A 170 6.59 -6.58 -14.34
CA ASN A 170 7.25 -7.27 -13.23
C ASN A 170 8.62 -7.86 -13.61
N GLY A 171 8.81 -8.24 -14.88
CA GLY A 171 10.00 -8.91 -15.40
C GLY A 171 10.99 -8.00 -16.12
N GLY A 172 10.68 -6.70 -16.27
CA GLY A 172 11.51 -5.70 -16.92
C GLY A 172 12.97 -5.79 -16.45
N THR A 173 13.78 -6.38 -17.33
CA THR A 173 15.21 -6.67 -17.27
C THR A 173 15.99 -5.89 -16.21
N THR A 174 16.61 -6.62 -15.25
CA THR A 174 17.74 -6.16 -14.43
C THR A 174 17.58 -4.72 -13.95
N VAL A 175 16.85 -4.52 -12.85
CA VAL A 175 16.82 -3.24 -12.11
C VAL A 175 18.27 -2.82 -11.92
N LYS A 176 18.72 -1.86 -12.74
CA LYS A 176 20.04 -1.25 -12.60
C LYS A 176 20.03 -0.59 -11.23
N ARG A 177 21.15 -0.67 -10.52
CA ARG A 177 21.41 0.05 -9.26
C ARG A 177 20.97 1.54 -9.29
N SER A 178 20.80 2.13 -10.48
CA SER A 178 20.23 3.48 -10.69
C SER A 178 18.74 3.61 -10.37
N GLU A 179 17.87 2.67 -10.77
CA GLU A 179 16.43 2.75 -10.47
C GLU A 179 16.18 2.63 -8.96
N ASP A 180 16.95 1.77 -8.29
CA ASP A 180 16.94 1.56 -6.84
C ASP A 180 17.38 2.81 -6.04
N LEU A 181 18.24 3.64 -6.63
CA LEU A 181 18.70 4.92 -6.07
C LEU A 181 17.74 6.06 -6.38
N GLU A 182 17.13 6.05 -7.57
CA GLU A 182 16.11 7.01 -7.95
C GLU A 182 14.80 6.79 -7.17
N ASP A 183 14.36 5.55 -6.99
CA ASP A 183 13.24 5.19 -6.14
C ASP A 183 13.51 5.64 -4.70
N TYR A 184 14.71 5.35 -4.17
CA TYR A 184 15.10 5.84 -2.84
C TYR A 184 15.12 7.38 -2.75
N ALA A 185 15.63 8.08 -3.78
CA ALA A 185 15.63 9.54 -3.85
C ALA A 185 14.21 10.13 -3.95
N ARG A 186 13.26 9.39 -4.54
CA ARG A 186 11.83 9.73 -4.56
C ARG A 186 11.10 9.34 -3.28
N GLY A 187 11.77 8.70 -2.32
CA GLY A 187 11.16 8.21 -1.08
C GLY A 187 10.39 6.90 -1.24
N GLU A 188 10.53 6.20 -2.36
CA GLU A 188 9.93 4.89 -2.63
C GLU A 188 10.70 3.79 -1.87
N ILE A 189 10.47 3.72 -0.56
CA ILE A 189 11.12 2.77 0.34
C ILE A 189 10.29 1.52 0.64
N ALA A 190 9.07 1.42 0.09
CA ALA A 190 8.12 0.37 0.43
C ALA A 190 8.67 -1.05 0.20
N ALA A 191 9.34 -1.28 -0.95
CA ALA A 191 9.95 -2.59 -1.24
C ALA A 191 11.08 -2.94 -0.28
N ARG A 192 11.92 -1.95 0.10
CA ARG A 192 13.01 -2.13 1.08
C ARG A 192 12.46 -2.40 2.48
N PHE A 193 11.46 -1.63 2.90
CA PHE A 193 10.82 -1.79 4.20
C PHE A 193 10.06 -3.11 4.30
N GLY A 194 9.29 -3.48 3.27
CA GLY A 194 8.63 -4.78 3.18
C GLY A 194 9.62 -5.94 3.23
N LYS A 195 10.75 -5.85 2.50
CA LYS A 195 11.83 -6.84 2.62
C LYS A 195 12.37 -6.93 4.04
N TRP A 196 12.67 -5.80 4.68
CA TRP A 196 13.14 -5.78 6.06
C TRP A 196 12.13 -6.41 7.02
N LYS A 197 10.83 -6.10 6.90
CA LYS A 197 9.76 -6.71 7.72
C LYS A 197 9.75 -8.24 7.60
N ARG A 198 9.91 -8.77 6.38
CA ARG A 198 10.02 -10.23 6.15
C ARG A 198 11.23 -10.82 6.85
N GLU A 199 12.39 -10.20 6.69
CA GLU A 199 13.61 -10.66 7.36
C GLU A 199 13.47 -10.65 8.88
N GLN A 200 12.73 -9.68 9.46
CA GLN A 200 12.44 -9.66 10.89
C GLN A 200 11.45 -10.77 11.29
N TYR A 201 10.42 -11.01 10.48
CA TYR A 201 9.48 -12.11 10.72
C TYR A 201 10.21 -13.47 10.69
N ASP A 202 10.95 -13.76 9.62
CA ASP A 202 11.67 -15.01 9.44
C ASP A 202 12.70 -15.26 10.57
N ALA A 203 13.38 -14.20 11.02
CA ALA A 203 14.40 -14.32 12.06
C ALA A 203 13.84 -14.54 13.47
N HIS A 204 12.66 -14.00 13.79
CA HIS A 204 12.17 -13.90 15.17
C HIS A 204 10.87 -14.65 15.46
N PHE A 205 10.11 -15.08 14.44
CA PHE A 205 8.78 -15.66 14.63
C PHE A 205 8.81 -16.91 15.52
N ASP A 206 9.61 -17.93 15.17
CA ASP A 206 9.66 -19.19 15.92
C ASP A 206 10.06 -19.00 17.40
N ALA A 207 10.93 -18.02 17.65
CA ALA A 207 11.44 -17.72 18.99
C ALA A 207 10.48 -16.88 19.83
N ARG A 208 9.42 -16.31 19.25
CA ARG A 208 8.50 -15.37 19.94
C ARG A 208 7.04 -15.76 19.87
N LYS A 209 6.65 -16.63 18.92
CA LYS A 209 5.28 -17.13 18.79
C LYS A 209 4.82 -17.82 20.08
N ASP A 210 3.53 -17.73 20.34
CA ASP A 210 2.84 -18.40 21.46
C ASP A 210 3.27 -17.94 22.86
N GLN A 211 3.95 -16.79 22.99
CA GLN A 211 4.38 -16.23 24.29
C GLN A 211 3.40 -15.24 24.92
N GLY A 212 2.23 -15.04 24.30
CA GLY A 212 1.23 -14.06 24.76
C GLY A 212 1.68 -12.61 24.55
N LEU A 213 2.59 -12.38 23.59
CA LEU A 213 3.05 -11.05 23.19
C LEU A 213 2.04 -10.39 22.25
N THR A 214 2.00 -9.07 22.23
CA THR A 214 1.26 -8.33 21.20
C THR A 214 2.02 -8.37 19.87
N LEU A 215 1.29 -8.31 18.76
CA LEU A 215 1.87 -8.17 17.43
C LEU A 215 2.50 -6.78 17.27
N GLY A 216 3.69 -6.71 16.70
CA GLY A 216 4.39 -5.45 16.47
C GLY A 216 5.75 -5.61 15.81
N TYR A 217 6.52 -4.53 15.80
CA TYR A 217 7.87 -4.55 15.24
C TYR A 217 8.85 -5.29 16.17
N VAL A 218 9.73 -6.07 15.56
CA VAL A 218 10.90 -6.68 16.21
C VAL A 218 12.13 -6.22 15.45
N THR A 219 12.77 -5.16 15.94
CA THR A 219 13.76 -4.41 15.18
C THR A 219 15.17 -4.94 15.41
N THR A 220 15.76 -5.47 14.35
CA THR A 220 17.22 -5.66 14.24
C THR A 220 17.82 -4.49 13.48
N ASP A 221 18.71 -3.75 14.14
CA ASP A 221 19.48 -2.66 13.55
C ASP A 221 20.97 -2.80 13.88
N SER A 222 21.80 -1.87 13.40
CA SER A 222 23.26 -1.92 13.60
C SER A 222 23.72 -1.55 15.02
N CYS A 223 22.81 -1.15 15.92
CA CYS A 223 23.15 -0.74 17.27
C CYS A 223 23.07 -1.94 18.25
N PRO A 224 23.93 -1.98 19.27
CA PRO A 224 23.85 -3.03 20.28
C PRO A 224 22.55 -2.94 21.10
N GLY A 225 22.06 -4.10 21.53
CA GLY A 225 20.90 -4.22 22.43
C GLY A 225 19.54 -4.01 21.76
N VAL A 226 18.48 -4.18 22.55
CA VAL A 226 17.08 -4.11 22.07
C VAL A 226 16.71 -2.66 21.76
N GLY A 227 16.14 -2.40 20.57
CA GLY A 227 15.70 -1.07 20.15
C GLY A 227 14.26 -0.75 20.49
N ASP A 228 13.35 -1.71 20.34
CA ASP A 228 11.94 -1.53 20.62
C ASP A 228 11.70 -1.37 22.13
N ASP A 229 10.74 -0.55 22.52
CA ASP A 229 10.43 -0.32 23.93
C ASP A 229 9.50 -1.39 24.53
N ILE A 230 8.69 -2.04 23.67
CA ILE A 230 7.83 -3.16 24.01
C ILE A 230 8.30 -4.41 23.26
N VAL A 231 8.22 -5.56 23.92
CA VAL A 231 8.54 -6.86 23.33
C VAL A 231 7.33 -7.37 22.56
N HIS A 232 7.51 -7.64 21.26
CA HIS A 232 6.45 -8.10 20.36
C HIS A 232 6.72 -9.47 19.75
N GLU A 233 5.64 -10.13 19.32
CA GLU A 233 5.68 -11.13 18.27
C GLU A 233 5.72 -10.41 16.90
N PRO A 234 6.62 -10.78 15.97
CA PRO A 234 6.73 -10.09 14.69
C PRO A 234 5.49 -10.33 13.81
N VAL A 235 5.05 -9.29 13.12
CA VAL A 235 3.93 -9.38 12.17
C VAL A 235 4.34 -10.16 10.93
N ALA A 236 3.56 -11.18 10.57
CA ALA A 236 3.74 -11.93 9.32
C ALA A 236 3.77 -10.99 8.11
N THR A 237 4.76 -11.17 7.24
CA THR A 237 4.93 -10.36 6.03
C THR A 237 5.38 -11.27 4.89
N TYR A 238 4.81 -11.11 3.70
CA TYR A 238 5.08 -11.91 2.51
C TYR A 238 5.49 -11.01 1.34
N ALA A 239 6.11 -11.62 0.33
CA ALA A 239 6.46 -10.89 -0.89
C ALA A 239 5.21 -10.72 -1.74
N ILE A 240 4.96 -9.49 -2.18
CA ILE A 240 3.89 -9.17 -3.12
C ILE A 240 4.49 -8.68 -4.44
N PRO A 241 3.87 -9.00 -5.59
CA PRO A 241 4.31 -8.46 -6.88
C PRO A 241 4.10 -6.94 -6.94
N LYS A 242 4.91 -6.23 -7.74
CA LYS A 242 4.75 -4.77 -7.94
C LYS A 242 3.49 -4.44 -8.74
N TYR A 243 3.20 -5.26 -9.74
CA TYR A 243 1.98 -5.17 -10.53
C TYR A 243 1.21 -6.49 -10.49
N ILE A 244 -0.10 -6.40 -10.32
CA ILE A 244 -1.03 -7.52 -10.53
C ILE A 244 -1.96 -7.19 -11.69
N SER A 245 -2.65 -8.19 -12.21
CA SER A 245 -3.73 -7.97 -13.16
C SER A 245 -4.97 -8.74 -12.75
N LEU A 246 -6.14 -8.29 -13.21
CA LEU A 246 -7.32 -9.15 -13.17
C LEU A 246 -7.09 -10.44 -13.96
N PRO A 247 -7.80 -11.52 -13.62
CA PRO A 247 -7.88 -12.70 -14.46
C PRO A 247 -8.21 -12.31 -15.90
N PHE A 248 -7.34 -12.71 -16.83
CA PHE A 248 -7.60 -12.52 -18.25
C PHE A 248 -8.49 -13.67 -18.74
N PRO A 249 -9.57 -13.41 -19.50
CA PRO A 249 -10.41 -14.50 -20.00
C PRO A 249 -9.61 -15.46 -20.89
N SER A 250 -9.63 -16.77 -20.57
CA SER A 250 -8.77 -17.78 -21.19
C SER A 250 -9.05 -18.00 -22.67
N ASP A 251 -10.27 -17.76 -23.12
CA ASP A 251 -10.77 -18.21 -24.42
C ASP A 251 -10.74 -17.11 -25.51
N ILE A 252 -10.00 -16.03 -25.26
CA ILE A 252 -9.88 -14.90 -26.19
C ILE A 252 -8.70 -15.12 -27.14
N ALA A 253 -9.00 -15.08 -28.44
CA ALA A 253 -8.00 -15.13 -29.51
C ALA A 253 -7.06 -13.92 -29.45
N ASP A 254 -5.77 -14.14 -29.76
CA ASP A 254 -4.72 -13.14 -29.53
C ASP A 254 -4.87 -11.85 -30.35
N ASP A 255 -5.58 -11.91 -31.48
CA ASP A 255 -5.89 -10.78 -32.35
C ASP A 255 -7.15 -10.00 -31.91
N THR A 256 -7.93 -10.55 -30.97
CA THR A 256 -9.12 -9.88 -30.43
C THR A 256 -8.69 -8.60 -29.72
N LEU A 257 -9.34 -7.49 -30.06
CA LEU A 257 -9.11 -6.21 -29.40
C LEU A 257 -9.75 -6.20 -28.01
N VAL A 258 -8.94 -5.87 -27.01
CA VAL A 258 -9.32 -5.77 -25.60
C VAL A 258 -8.82 -4.46 -25.02
N ASP A 259 -9.45 -4.00 -23.95
CA ASP A 259 -8.94 -2.85 -23.22
C ASP A 259 -7.89 -3.28 -22.19
N ALA A 260 -6.68 -2.73 -22.32
CA ALA A 260 -5.70 -2.73 -21.26
C ALA A 260 -5.93 -1.48 -20.40
N ILE A 261 -6.44 -1.68 -19.19
CA ILE A 261 -6.74 -0.64 -18.20
C ILE A 261 -5.57 -0.54 -17.23
N PHE A 262 -5.14 0.67 -16.88
CA PHE A 262 -4.00 0.94 -16.00
C PHE A 262 -4.13 2.35 -15.41
N PHE A 263 -3.11 2.86 -14.73
CA PHE A 263 -3.12 4.20 -14.14
C PHE A 263 -2.24 5.17 -14.95
N ASP A 264 -2.73 6.41 -15.07
CA ASP A 264 -2.08 7.50 -15.80
C ASP A 264 -0.60 7.71 -15.41
N PHE A 265 -0.27 7.60 -14.13
CA PHE A 265 1.08 7.88 -13.63
C PHE A 265 2.17 6.98 -14.25
N TYR A 266 1.83 5.76 -14.69
CA TYR A 266 2.77 4.84 -15.35
C TYR A 266 2.41 4.54 -16.81
N GLN A 267 1.54 5.34 -17.44
CA GLN A 267 1.07 5.13 -18.81
C GLN A 267 2.22 5.04 -19.83
N ASN A 268 3.27 5.85 -19.67
CA ASN A 268 4.40 5.86 -20.60
C ASN A 268 5.15 4.53 -20.58
N LYS A 269 5.24 3.87 -19.42
CA LYS A 269 5.84 2.54 -19.28
C LYS A 269 4.99 1.49 -20.00
N VAL A 270 3.67 1.56 -19.87
CA VAL A 270 2.75 0.64 -20.55
C VAL A 270 2.80 0.84 -22.07
N ILE A 271 2.77 2.08 -22.57
CA ILE A 271 2.91 2.40 -24.00
C ILE A 271 4.23 1.84 -24.54
N SER A 272 5.34 2.05 -23.82
CA SER A 272 6.65 1.53 -24.22
C SER A 272 6.67 0.01 -24.31
N ILE A 273 6.01 -0.69 -23.38
CA ILE A 273 5.91 -2.15 -23.39
C ILE A 273 5.05 -2.62 -24.57
N VAL A 274 3.91 -2.00 -24.80
CA VAL A 274 3.03 -2.38 -25.92
C VAL A 274 3.73 -2.19 -27.27
N ASN A 275 4.46 -1.10 -27.44
CA ASN A 275 5.25 -0.86 -28.66
C ASN A 275 6.42 -1.84 -28.79
N SER A 276 7.10 -2.21 -27.70
CA SER A 276 8.20 -3.19 -27.75
C SER A 276 7.71 -4.61 -28.08
N LEU A 277 6.45 -4.92 -27.73
CA LEU A 277 5.74 -6.13 -28.14
C LEU A 277 5.17 -6.06 -29.58
N GLY A 278 5.52 -5.01 -30.34
CA GLY A 278 5.15 -4.83 -31.74
C GLY A 278 3.81 -4.13 -31.97
N GLY A 279 3.07 -3.79 -30.91
CA GLY A 279 1.84 -2.98 -30.96
C GLY A 279 0.74 -3.50 -31.92
N GLY A 280 0.79 -4.77 -32.32
CA GLY A 280 -0.12 -5.31 -33.34
C GLY A 280 0.02 -4.61 -34.70
N GLY A 281 1.21 -4.06 -35.01
CA GLY A 281 1.46 -3.27 -36.21
C GLY A 281 1.09 -1.78 -36.07
N LYS A 282 0.59 -1.34 -34.91
CA LYS A 282 0.33 0.08 -34.58
C LYS A 282 1.40 0.61 -33.62
N ASN A 283 1.82 1.86 -33.85
CA ASN A 283 2.63 2.60 -32.88
C ASN A 283 1.73 3.39 -31.92
N TYR A 284 1.69 3.00 -30.65
CA TYR A 284 0.88 3.63 -29.61
C TYR A 284 1.56 4.88 -29.05
N THR A 285 0.74 5.88 -28.74
CA THR A 285 1.14 7.15 -28.12
C THR A 285 0.18 7.52 -27.00
N THR A 286 0.45 8.62 -26.30
CA THR A 286 -0.47 9.15 -25.28
C THR A 286 -1.85 9.52 -25.83
N ASN A 287 -1.97 9.77 -27.14
CA ASN A 287 -3.26 10.05 -27.79
C ASN A 287 -4.17 8.82 -27.88
N ASP A 288 -3.62 7.61 -27.71
CA ASP A 288 -4.36 6.36 -27.70
C ASP A 288 -4.90 6.00 -26.30
N VAL A 289 -4.44 6.72 -25.27
CA VAL A 289 -4.84 6.53 -23.88
C VAL A 289 -6.05 7.41 -23.58
N LYS A 290 -7.09 6.81 -23.00
CA LYS A 290 -8.36 7.48 -22.69
C LYS A 290 -8.73 7.24 -21.23
N GLY A 291 -9.39 8.22 -20.60
CA GLY A 291 -9.95 8.05 -19.26
C GLY A 291 -11.09 7.03 -19.25
N TRP A 292 -11.15 6.19 -18.22
CA TRP A 292 -12.18 5.15 -18.11
C TRP A 292 -13.57 5.72 -17.80
N GLY A 293 -13.65 6.68 -16.89
CA GLY A 293 -14.92 7.25 -16.43
C GLY A 293 -15.62 8.12 -17.48
N VAL A 294 -16.95 8.05 -17.54
CA VAL A 294 -17.78 8.74 -18.54
C VAL A 294 -18.02 10.21 -18.17
N ASP A 295 -18.71 10.46 -17.05
CA ASP A 295 -19.08 11.82 -16.64
C ASP A 295 -17.97 12.52 -15.84
N LYS A 296 -17.16 11.71 -15.15
CA LYS A 296 -16.04 12.15 -14.31
C LYS A 296 -14.93 11.12 -14.36
N PRO A 297 -13.65 11.52 -14.18
CA PRO A 297 -12.56 10.57 -14.07
C PRO A 297 -12.80 9.58 -12.93
N LEU A 298 -12.63 8.28 -13.23
CA LEU A 298 -12.48 7.28 -12.18
C LEU A 298 -11.05 7.40 -11.63
N VAL A 299 -10.94 7.54 -10.31
CA VAL A 299 -9.64 7.64 -9.63
C VAL A 299 -9.48 6.51 -8.62
N THR A 300 -8.24 6.08 -8.37
CA THR A 300 -7.94 4.95 -7.47
C THR A 300 -8.44 5.17 -6.04
N SER A 301 -8.56 6.41 -5.59
CA SER A 301 -9.09 6.75 -4.27
C SER A 301 -10.60 6.63 -4.14
N ALA A 302 -11.33 6.32 -5.22
CA ALA A 302 -12.79 6.21 -5.21
C ALA A 302 -13.31 4.82 -5.61
N ILE A 303 -12.42 3.82 -5.70
CA ILE A 303 -12.79 2.47 -6.21
C ILE A 303 -13.55 1.63 -5.19
N TYR A 304 -13.41 1.90 -3.89
CA TYR A 304 -14.04 1.08 -2.85
C TYR A 304 -15.52 1.41 -2.67
N GLU A 305 -15.90 2.69 -2.74
CA GLU A 305 -17.28 3.11 -2.48
C GLU A 305 -18.33 2.34 -3.30
N PRO A 306 -18.21 2.18 -4.64
CA PRO A 306 -19.21 1.45 -5.42
C PRO A 306 -19.32 -0.04 -5.02
N PHE A 307 -18.18 -0.66 -4.72
CA PHE A 307 -18.13 -2.06 -4.30
C PHE A 307 -18.77 -2.26 -2.93
N VAL A 308 -18.34 -1.49 -1.92
CA VAL A 308 -18.79 -1.63 -0.54
C VAL A 308 -20.30 -1.40 -0.44
N LYS A 309 -20.83 -0.37 -1.10
CA LYS A 309 -22.27 -0.09 -1.11
C LYS A 309 -23.10 -1.15 -1.83
N GLY A 310 -22.51 -1.89 -2.76
CA GLY A 310 -23.19 -2.94 -3.52
C GLY A 310 -23.12 -4.32 -2.87
N ALA A 311 -21.98 -4.65 -2.27
CA ALA A 311 -21.67 -6.01 -1.80
C ALA A 311 -21.72 -6.16 -0.27
N TRP A 312 -21.48 -5.09 0.48
CA TRP A 312 -21.28 -5.11 1.93
C TRP A 312 -22.26 -4.18 2.68
N ALA A 313 -23.35 -3.77 2.03
CA ALA A 313 -24.39 -2.93 2.62
C ALA A 313 -25.18 -3.66 3.71
#